data_AF-A0A8H3CVK0-F1
#
_entry.id   AF-A0A8H3CVK0-F1
#
_cell.length_a   1.000
_cell.length_b   1.000
_cell.length_c   1.000
_cell.angle_alpha   90.00
_cell.angle_beta   90.00
_cell.angle_gamma   90.00
#
_symmetry.space_group_name_H-M   'P 1'
#
loop_
_entity.id
_entity.type
_entity.pdbx_description
1 polymer ?
#
loop_
_entity_poly.entity_id
_entity_poly.type
_entity_poly.pdbx_seq_one_letter_code
_entity_poly.pdbx_strand_id
1 'polypeptide(L)'
;MTEPYIGLVTENVPIYYVDDITDYDGSEADTGSSMVTDSTMSTLESTEARSYFREVYGRMFPADTNLPVLLPTDNAEVLRLELQHLSIKLALNANYWGPTRQALLAPTSHRKRVLDIVTLEGSWVQEMSQEFPEVDFVSLDLSPLTPHPPRPNVVFEVYDLYNGFAEPDNSFDVVHLRHAAVPMKDFKSLIREVHRVLRPGGIVLFCEYELEVYDAEFPNIPAWASLPGISNALRLARGGLAHQGVNVYVWRDLPKWLPWDSSFWKEESQYEEEEFDTDSESESSVIRSSQPSQSEPDAARGFTGVQTWANVMPAAPWHPDPRMREVGSLVQRVWGDVWRNMGSSLQLGGMSEREATEAIRAAVHDIEHPPVRIAAYLHTLYAFKIDPYASNYPTES
;
A
#
# COMPACT_ATOMS: atom_id res chain seq x y z
N MET A 1 -17.63 -48.35 21.26
CA MET A 1 -17.71 -47.07 21.99
C MET A 1 -16.83 -46.09 21.26
N THR A 2 -17.43 -45.30 20.39
CA THR A 2 -16.83 -44.19 19.63
C THR A 2 -17.96 -43.21 19.45
N GLU A 3 -17.94 -42.12 20.22
CA GLU A 3 -18.86 -41.00 20.03
C GLU A 3 -18.29 -40.00 19.02
N PRO A 4 -19.15 -39.23 18.33
CA PRO A 4 -18.83 -38.53 17.10
C PRO A 4 -18.44 -37.07 17.34
N TYR A 5 -17.62 -36.58 16.41
CA TYR A 5 -17.23 -35.18 16.24
C TYR A 5 -18.47 -34.33 15.90
N ILE A 6 -18.77 -33.34 16.74
CA ILE A 6 -19.81 -32.32 16.50
C ILE A 6 -19.20 -31.24 15.62
N GLY A 7 -19.84 -30.97 14.49
CA GLY A 7 -19.48 -29.88 13.59
C GLY A 7 -19.78 -28.52 14.19
N LEU A 8 -18.89 -27.57 13.90
CA LEU A 8 -19.22 -26.15 13.90
C LEU A 8 -19.10 -25.66 12.47
N VAL A 9 -20.27 -25.39 11.89
CA VAL A 9 -20.45 -24.58 10.70
C VAL A 9 -20.32 -23.13 11.18
N THR A 10 -19.32 -22.41 10.70
CA THR A 10 -19.34 -20.95 10.66
C THR A 10 -19.19 -20.54 9.21
N GLU A 11 -20.10 -19.70 8.75
CA GLU A 11 -20.24 -19.25 7.37
C GLU A 11 -18.92 -18.60 6.88
N ASN A 12 -18.18 -19.33 6.05
CA ASN A 12 -16.97 -18.87 5.38
C ASN A 12 -17.36 -18.07 4.12
N VAL A 13 -18.09 -16.98 4.28
CA VAL A 13 -18.35 -16.05 3.16
C VAL A 13 -17.23 -15.01 3.18
N PRO A 14 -16.44 -14.89 2.10
CA PRO A 14 -15.42 -13.86 2.02
C PRO A 14 -16.04 -12.47 2.00
N ILE A 15 -15.38 -11.50 2.64
CA ILE A 15 -15.94 -10.16 2.89
C ILE A 15 -15.03 -9.09 2.29
N TYR A 16 -15.65 -8.07 1.71
CA TYR A 16 -15.11 -6.72 1.60
C TYR A 16 -16.16 -5.76 2.17
N TYR A 17 -15.71 -4.72 2.84
CA TYR A 17 -16.52 -3.63 3.39
C TYR A 17 -16.36 -2.39 2.49
N VAL A 18 -17.44 -1.72 2.10
CA VAL A 18 -17.43 -0.54 1.23
C VAL A 18 -18.17 0.60 1.93
N ASP A 19 -17.62 1.81 1.89
CA ASP A 19 -18.29 3.02 2.36
C ASP A 19 -18.92 3.76 1.17
N ASP A 20 -20.25 3.86 1.17
CA ASP A 20 -21.00 4.68 0.22
C ASP A 20 -21.37 6.01 0.91
N ILE A 21 -20.50 7.02 0.80
CA ILE A 21 -20.95 8.41 1.01
C ILE A 21 -21.74 8.81 -0.23
N THR A 22 -23.05 8.61 -0.20
CA THR A 22 -23.99 9.28 -1.11
C THR A 22 -25.07 10.01 -0.34
N ASP A 23 -25.25 11.28 -0.70
CA ASP A 23 -26.25 12.19 -0.16
C ASP A 23 -27.66 11.57 -0.22
N TYR A 24 -28.23 11.28 0.95
CA TYR A 24 -29.64 10.94 1.09
C TYR A 24 -30.41 12.14 1.68
N ASP A 25 -31.14 12.84 0.80
CA ASP A 25 -32.17 13.81 1.17
C ASP A 25 -33.43 13.05 1.61
N GLY A 26 -33.79 13.19 2.87
CA GLY A 26 -34.93 12.48 3.47
C GLY A 26 -35.19 12.90 4.90
N SER A 27 -35.98 13.95 5.06
CA SER A 27 -36.49 14.48 6.32
C SER A 27 -37.30 13.44 7.12
N GLU A 28 -37.03 13.31 8.42
CA GLU A 28 -38.02 13.51 9.50
C GLU A 28 -37.35 13.40 10.89
N ALA A 29 -37.81 14.25 11.81
CA ALA A 29 -37.33 14.36 13.18
C ALA A 29 -38.13 13.42 14.11
N ASP A 30 -37.49 12.76 15.09
CA ASP A 30 -37.49 13.18 16.52
C ASP A 30 -36.78 12.14 17.44
N THR A 31 -36.20 12.67 18.53
CA THR A 31 -35.88 12.07 19.85
C THR A 31 -34.79 10.99 20.07
N GLY A 32 -33.63 11.49 20.51
CA GLY A 32 -32.74 11.02 21.60
C GLY A 32 -32.74 9.55 22.06
N SER A 33 -31.72 8.81 21.63
CA SER A 33 -31.01 7.79 22.43
C SER A 33 -29.70 7.45 21.72
N SER A 34 -28.61 7.24 22.48
CA SER A 34 -27.32 6.80 21.94
C SER A 34 -27.48 5.46 21.23
N MET A 35 -27.47 5.48 19.89
CA MET A 35 -27.33 4.27 19.08
C MET A 35 -26.07 4.45 18.26
N VAL A 36 -25.13 3.53 18.49
CA VAL A 36 -24.14 3.11 17.50
C VAL A 36 -24.88 3.05 16.17
N THR A 37 -24.41 3.79 15.17
CA THR A 37 -25.05 3.85 13.85
C THR A 37 -25.15 2.43 13.28
N ASP A 38 -26.37 1.88 13.37
CA ASP A 38 -26.84 0.68 12.69
C ASP A 38 -26.84 0.97 11.17
N SER A 39 -25.67 0.89 10.56
CA SER A 39 -25.50 0.80 9.10
C SER A 39 -24.10 0.30 8.76
N THR A 40 -23.71 -0.84 9.32
CA THR A 40 -22.52 -1.60 8.88
C THR A 40 -23.00 -2.72 7.97
N MET A 41 -22.87 -2.55 6.65
CA MET A 41 -23.32 -3.57 5.69
C MET A 41 -22.19 -4.55 5.35
N SER A 42 -22.51 -5.83 5.54
CA SER A 42 -21.63 -6.99 5.40
C SER A 42 -21.65 -7.56 3.98
N THR A 43 -20.48 -8.02 3.51
CA THR A 43 -20.23 -8.89 2.33
C THR A 43 -20.65 -8.36 0.97
N LEU A 44 -19.66 -7.95 0.14
CA LEU A 44 -19.86 -7.74 -1.30
C LEU A 44 -20.51 -8.96 -1.97
N GLU A 45 -21.65 -8.75 -2.64
CA GLU A 45 -22.24 -9.78 -3.49
C GLU A 45 -21.49 -9.92 -4.83
N SER A 46 -21.62 -11.07 -5.50
CA SER A 46 -20.90 -11.35 -6.77
C SER A 46 -21.18 -10.35 -7.91
N THR A 47 -22.30 -9.63 -7.85
CA THR A 47 -22.68 -8.56 -8.78
C THR A 47 -22.00 -7.24 -8.46
N GLU A 48 -21.82 -6.92 -7.18
CA GLU A 48 -21.12 -5.71 -6.73
C GLU A 48 -19.61 -5.87 -6.95
N ALA A 49 -19.04 -7.04 -6.66
CA ALA A 49 -17.64 -7.31 -6.97
C ALA A 49 -17.32 -7.16 -8.48
N ARG A 50 -18.28 -7.43 -9.38
CA ARG A 50 -18.09 -7.25 -10.83
C ARG A 50 -18.04 -5.79 -11.25
N SER A 51 -18.65 -4.85 -10.52
CA SER A 51 -18.63 -3.43 -10.89
C SER A 51 -17.22 -2.82 -10.76
N TYR A 52 -16.36 -3.43 -9.94
CA TYR A 52 -14.97 -3.02 -9.76
C TYR A 52 -14.06 -3.41 -10.93
N PHE A 53 -14.51 -4.22 -11.88
CA PHE A 53 -13.65 -4.70 -12.96
C PHE A 53 -14.25 -4.53 -14.35
N ARG A 54 -13.36 -4.40 -15.33
CA ARG A 54 -13.65 -4.45 -16.76
C ARG A 54 -12.71 -5.44 -17.45
N GLU A 55 -13.23 -6.10 -18.48
CA GLU A 55 -12.42 -6.99 -19.30
C GLU A 55 -11.75 -6.21 -20.45
N VAL A 56 -10.45 -6.38 -20.60
CA VAL A 56 -9.66 -5.81 -21.69
C VAL A 56 -8.72 -6.88 -22.24
N TYR A 57 -8.83 -7.19 -23.53
CA TYR A 57 -8.04 -8.24 -24.19
C TYR A 57 -8.08 -9.60 -23.46
N GLY A 58 -9.24 -9.97 -22.90
CA GLY A 58 -9.42 -11.23 -22.15
C GLY A 58 -8.79 -11.24 -20.74
N ARG A 59 -8.39 -10.07 -20.23
CA ARG A 59 -7.80 -9.89 -18.90
C ARG A 59 -8.64 -8.91 -18.08
N MET A 60 -8.68 -9.07 -16.77
CA MET A 60 -9.44 -8.16 -15.90
C MET A 60 -8.58 -6.97 -15.50
N PHE A 61 -9.18 -5.79 -15.46
CA PHE A 61 -8.59 -4.55 -14.98
C PHE A 61 -9.60 -3.84 -14.08
N PRO A 62 -9.17 -2.91 -13.21
CA PRO A 62 -10.08 -2.01 -12.52
C PRO A 62 -11.03 -1.30 -13.49
N ALA A 63 -12.30 -1.22 -13.10
CA ALA A 63 -13.33 -0.52 -13.86
C ALA A 63 -13.08 0.98 -13.88
N ASP A 64 -12.65 1.56 -12.76
CA ASP A 64 -12.20 2.94 -12.72
C ASP A 64 -10.89 3.09 -13.50
N THR A 65 -10.97 3.80 -14.64
CA THR A 65 -9.82 4.05 -15.50
C THR A 65 -8.89 5.13 -14.98
N ASN A 66 -9.24 5.80 -13.88
CA ASN A 66 -8.36 6.74 -13.20
C ASN A 66 -7.34 6.02 -12.31
N LEU A 67 -7.61 4.80 -11.86
CA LEU A 67 -6.64 4.05 -11.07
C LEU A 67 -5.43 3.70 -11.93
N PRO A 68 -4.20 4.01 -11.49
CA PRO A 68 -3.02 3.56 -12.22
C PRO A 68 -2.86 2.06 -12.13
N VAL A 69 -2.52 1.44 -13.25
CA VAL A 69 -2.37 -0.01 -13.34
C VAL A 69 -1.11 -0.35 -14.12
N LEU A 70 -0.36 -1.33 -13.59
CA LEU A 70 0.74 -1.96 -14.30
C LEU A 70 0.31 -3.32 -14.88
N LEU A 71 -0.33 -4.17 -14.08
CA LEU A 71 -0.72 -5.53 -14.43
C LEU A 71 -2.24 -5.72 -14.33
N PRO A 72 -2.81 -6.66 -15.10
CA PRO A 72 -4.19 -7.09 -14.90
C PRO A 72 -4.49 -7.50 -13.45
N THR A 73 -5.74 -7.36 -13.02
CA THR A 73 -6.25 -7.71 -11.69
C THR A 73 -7.09 -8.99 -11.74
N ASP A 74 -6.46 -10.10 -12.11
CA ASP A 74 -7.10 -11.42 -12.20
C ASP A 74 -6.36 -12.51 -11.42
N ASN A 75 -6.84 -13.76 -11.48
CA ASN A 75 -6.23 -14.88 -10.75
C ASN A 75 -4.74 -15.08 -11.05
N ALA A 76 -4.25 -14.72 -12.24
CA ALA A 76 -2.83 -14.83 -12.52
C ALA A 76 -2.02 -13.84 -11.67
N GLU A 77 -2.57 -12.65 -11.41
CA GLU A 77 -1.97 -11.64 -10.54
C GLU A 77 -2.01 -12.06 -9.07
N VAL A 78 -3.11 -12.66 -8.60
CA VAL A 78 -3.21 -13.23 -7.24
C VAL A 78 -2.07 -14.22 -6.98
N LEU A 79 -1.90 -15.20 -7.87
CA LEU A 79 -0.84 -16.22 -7.74
C LEU A 79 0.56 -15.62 -7.79
N ARG A 80 0.75 -14.58 -8.63
CA ARG A 80 2.02 -13.87 -8.73
C ARG A 80 2.35 -13.11 -7.44
N LEU A 81 1.36 -12.44 -6.85
CA LEU A 81 1.48 -11.69 -5.61
C LEU A 81 1.74 -12.60 -4.42
N GLU A 82 1.11 -13.78 -4.34
CA GLU A 82 1.42 -14.80 -3.32
C GLU A 82 2.90 -15.23 -3.36
N LEU A 83 3.43 -15.49 -4.56
CA LEU A 83 4.84 -15.82 -4.75
C LEU A 83 5.76 -14.64 -4.40
N GLN A 84 5.35 -13.41 -4.72
CA GLN A 84 6.09 -12.20 -4.36
C GLN A 84 6.14 -12.00 -2.84
N HIS A 85 5.01 -12.13 -2.15
CA HIS A 85 4.93 -12.10 -0.70
C HIS A 85 5.87 -13.14 -0.07
N LEU A 86 5.83 -14.40 -0.55
CA LEU A 86 6.72 -15.46 -0.06
C LEU A 86 8.21 -15.11 -0.25
N SER A 87 8.57 -14.54 -1.40
CA SER A 87 9.95 -14.14 -1.69
C SER A 87 10.47 -13.06 -0.74
N ILE A 88 9.62 -12.07 -0.41
CA ILE A 88 9.95 -10.99 0.52
C ILE A 88 10.08 -11.55 1.94
N LYS A 89 9.09 -12.35 2.38
CA LYS A 89 9.10 -12.98 3.70
C LYS A 89 10.33 -13.85 3.92
N LEU A 90 10.74 -14.65 2.93
CA LEU A 90 11.95 -15.46 3.01
C LEU A 90 13.23 -14.61 3.06
N ALA A 91 13.30 -13.51 2.31
CA ALA A 91 14.46 -12.62 2.32
C ALA A 91 14.60 -11.87 3.66
N LEU A 92 13.49 -11.35 4.20
CA LEU A 92 13.45 -10.68 5.50
C LEU A 92 13.52 -11.67 6.68
N ASN A 93 13.18 -12.94 6.43
CA ASN A 93 13.07 -13.99 7.44
C ASN A 93 12.06 -13.65 8.55
N ALA A 94 11.03 -12.89 8.21
CA ALA A 94 9.96 -12.41 9.08
C ALA A 94 8.85 -11.79 8.22
N ASN A 95 7.67 -11.59 8.80
CA ASN A 95 6.58 -10.85 8.17
C ASN A 95 6.76 -9.32 8.24
N TYR A 96 7.67 -8.85 9.07
CA TYR A 96 7.94 -7.43 9.34
C TYR A 96 9.45 -7.19 9.49
N TRP A 97 9.85 -5.92 9.49
CA TRP A 97 11.22 -5.48 9.74
C TRP A 97 11.23 -4.38 10.80
N GLY A 98 12.43 -3.95 11.22
CA GLY A 98 12.57 -2.91 12.23
C GLY A 98 11.97 -3.30 13.59
N PRO A 99 11.56 -2.31 14.41
CA PRO A 99 11.06 -2.55 15.76
C PRO A 99 9.56 -2.88 15.84
N THR A 100 8.94 -3.35 14.75
CA THR A 100 7.49 -3.62 14.66
C THR A 100 7.00 -4.54 15.76
N ARG A 101 7.68 -5.66 16.01
CA ARG A 101 7.30 -6.59 17.08
C ARG A 101 7.35 -5.91 18.45
N GLN A 102 8.38 -5.11 18.71
CA GLN A 102 8.49 -4.38 19.97
C GLN A 102 7.37 -3.35 20.11
N ALA A 103 7.01 -2.65 19.04
CA ALA A 103 5.91 -1.67 19.03
C ALA A 103 4.54 -2.32 19.27
N LEU A 104 4.30 -3.50 18.70
CA LEU A 104 3.05 -4.25 18.86
C LEU A 104 2.93 -4.96 20.23
N LEU A 105 4.04 -5.35 20.84
CA LEU A 105 4.03 -5.99 22.17
C LEU A 105 4.23 -5.01 23.32
N ALA A 106 4.52 -3.74 23.05
CA ALA A 106 4.70 -2.72 24.07
C ALA A 106 3.40 -2.52 24.87
N PRO A 107 3.45 -2.49 26.22
CA PRO A 107 2.26 -2.31 27.03
C PRO A 107 1.56 -0.98 26.75
N THR A 108 0.24 -1.05 26.54
CA THR A 108 -0.63 0.13 26.36
C THR A 108 -1.94 -0.04 27.12
N SER A 109 -2.64 1.06 27.34
CA SER A 109 -4.01 1.06 27.90
C SER A 109 -5.07 0.66 26.89
N HIS A 110 -4.76 0.72 25.59
CA HIS A 110 -5.61 0.30 24.48
C HIS A 110 -5.11 -0.99 23.82
N ARG A 111 -6.00 -1.65 23.08
CA ARG A 111 -5.63 -2.73 22.17
C ARG A 111 -4.92 -2.13 20.96
N LYS A 112 -3.74 -2.68 20.62
CA LYS A 112 -2.91 -2.21 19.51
C LYS A 112 -3.64 -2.38 18.18
N ARG A 113 -3.46 -1.41 17.29
CA ARG A 113 -4.07 -1.41 15.96
C ARG A 113 -3.03 -1.24 14.85
N VAL A 114 -3.21 -1.98 13.76
CA VAL A 114 -2.41 -1.90 12.53
C VAL A 114 -3.30 -1.53 11.35
N LEU A 115 -2.85 -0.58 10.54
CA LEU A 115 -3.44 -0.27 9.24
C LEU A 115 -2.53 -0.84 8.14
N ASP A 116 -3.07 -1.68 7.27
CA ASP A 116 -2.45 -2.12 6.03
C ASP A 116 -3.05 -1.33 4.86
N ILE A 117 -2.23 -0.68 4.05
CA ILE A 117 -2.69 0.12 2.91
C ILE A 117 -2.27 -0.56 1.62
N VAL A 118 -3.25 -0.76 0.74
CA VAL A 118 -3.19 -1.59 -0.47
C VAL A 118 -3.12 -3.07 -0.09
N THR A 119 -4.30 -3.63 0.21
CA THR A 119 -4.50 -5.04 0.61
C THR A 119 -3.89 -6.04 -0.37
N LEU A 120 -4.00 -5.79 -1.68
CA LEU A 120 -3.59 -6.71 -2.74
C LEU A 120 -4.25 -8.09 -2.58
N GLU A 121 -3.46 -9.17 -2.52
CA GLU A 121 -3.92 -10.53 -2.26
C GLU A 121 -4.16 -10.80 -0.77
N GLY A 122 -3.77 -9.90 0.13
CA GLY A 122 -4.06 -9.94 1.56
C GLY A 122 -3.21 -10.92 2.37
N SER A 123 -2.16 -11.53 1.79
CA SER A 123 -1.34 -12.52 2.53
C SER A 123 -0.66 -11.90 3.75
N TRP A 124 -0.15 -10.67 3.62
CA TRP A 124 0.58 -10.00 4.71
C TRP A 124 -0.28 -9.77 5.94
N VAL A 125 -1.44 -9.11 5.80
CA VAL A 125 -2.33 -8.83 6.93
C VAL A 125 -2.88 -10.11 7.57
N GLN A 126 -3.19 -11.12 6.75
CA GLN A 126 -3.65 -12.40 7.28
C GLN A 126 -2.59 -13.11 8.12
N GLU A 127 -1.33 -13.15 7.68
CA GLU A 127 -0.26 -13.77 8.45
C GLU A 127 0.11 -12.94 9.70
N MET A 128 0.16 -11.62 9.59
CA MET A 128 0.39 -10.73 10.74
C MET A 128 -0.70 -10.87 11.80
N SER A 129 -1.97 -10.98 11.39
CA SER A 129 -3.09 -11.16 12.32
C SER A 129 -3.06 -12.50 13.06
N GLN A 130 -2.47 -13.54 12.46
CA GLN A 130 -2.21 -14.81 13.12
C GLN A 130 -1.03 -14.72 14.09
N GLU A 131 0.02 -13.99 13.70
CA GLU A 131 1.21 -13.82 14.54
C GLU A 131 0.94 -12.95 15.78
N PHE A 132 0.01 -11.99 15.65
CA PHE A 132 -0.39 -11.05 16.71
C PHE A 132 -1.91 -11.07 16.95
N PRO A 133 -2.47 -12.14 17.55
CA PRO A 133 -3.92 -12.29 17.74
C PRO A 133 -4.54 -11.21 18.66
N GLU A 134 -3.74 -10.63 19.54
CA GLU A 134 -4.14 -9.53 20.43
C GLU A 134 -4.17 -8.15 19.76
N VAL A 135 -3.76 -8.04 18.50
CA VAL A 135 -3.74 -6.80 17.71
C VAL A 135 -4.91 -6.79 16.74
N ASP A 136 -5.56 -5.63 16.58
CA ASP A 136 -6.58 -5.42 15.56
C ASP A 136 -5.98 -4.89 14.26
N PHE A 137 -6.42 -5.42 13.13
CA PHE A 137 -5.95 -5.05 11.81
C PHE A 137 -7.10 -4.48 10.98
N VAL A 138 -6.82 -3.40 10.27
CA VAL A 138 -7.66 -2.85 9.20
C VAL A 138 -6.83 -2.87 7.94
N SER A 139 -7.38 -3.36 6.84
CA SER A 139 -6.70 -3.47 5.54
C SER A 139 -7.52 -2.76 4.49
N LEU A 140 -6.95 -1.73 3.88
CA LEU A 140 -7.62 -0.88 2.90
C LEU A 140 -7.16 -1.18 1.48
N ASP A 141 -8.07 -1.21 0.52
CA ASP A 141 -7.74 -1.27 -0.90
C ASP A 141 -8.53 -0.24 -1.73
N LEU A 142 -8.01 0.10 -2.91
CA LEU A 142 -8.70 0.87 -3.94
C LEU A 142 -9.63 -0.02 -4.77
N SER A 143 -9.30 -1.30 -4.91
CA SER A 143 -10.12 -2.25 -5.62
C SER A 143 -9.96 -3.65 -5.02
N PRO A 144 -11.05 -4.38 -4.78
CA PRO A 144 -10.96 -5.77 -4.34
C PRO A 144 -10.18 -6.59 -5.38
N LEU A 145 -9.27 -7.48 -4.99
CA LEU A 145 -8.57 -8.38 -5.92
C LEU A 145 -9.00 -9.84 -5.74
N THR A 146 -9.01 -10.35 -4.51
CA THR A 146 -9.45 -11.70 -4.18
C THR A 146 -10.24 -11.74 -2.88
N PRO A 147 -11.34 -12.50 -2.82
CA PRO A 147 -12.04 -12.74 -1.55
C PRO A 147 -11.09 -13.21 -0.44
N HIS A 148 -11.21 -12.64 0.77
CA HIS A 148 -10.40 -13.03 1.92
C HIS A 148 -11.21 -13.87 2.94
N PRO A 149 -10.61 -14.91 3.53
CA PRO A 149 -11.25 -15.65 4.61
C PRO A 149 -11.38 -14.78 5.87
N PRO A 150 -12.51 -14.87 6.59
CA PRO A 150 -12.74 -14.03 7.77
C PRO A 150 -11.73 -14.34 8.89
N ARG A 151 -11.29 -13.30 9.59
CA ARG A 151 -10.44 -13.38 10.79
C ARG A 151 -11.07 -12.56 11.92
N PRO A 152 -10.98 -12.99 13.18
CA PRO A 152 -11.62 -12.30 14.30
C PRO A 152 -11.03 -10.91 14.59
N ASN A 153 -9.84 -10.62 14.08
CA ASN A 153 -9.10 -9.39 14.32
C ASN A 153 -8.64 -8.70 13.03
N VAL A 154 -9.30 -8.96 11.90
CA VAL A 154 -9.02 -8.27 10.62
C VAL A 154 -10.32 -7.76 10.02
N VAL A 155 -10.31 -6.50 9.59
CA VAL A 155 -11.36 -5.86 8.79
C VAL A 155 -10.77 -5.48 7.43
N PHE A 156 -11.45 -5.82 6.33
CA PHE A 156 -11.02 -5.53 4.94
C PHE A 156 -11.95 -4.52 4.28
N GLU A 157 -11.47 -3.33 4.01
CA GLU A 157 -12.26 -2.22 3.49
C GLU A 157 -11.77 -1.76 2.11
N VAL A 158 -12.69 -1.27 1.29
CA VAL A 158 -12.40 -0.73 -0.04
C VAL A 158 -12.86 0.73 -0.06
N TYR A 159 -11.90 1.65 -0.24
CA TYR A 159 -12.12 3.09 -0.23
C TYR A 159 -11.44 3.76 -1.43
N ASP A 160 -11.95 4.92 -1.80
CA ASP A 160 -11.18 5.86 -2.59
C ASP A 160 -10.11 6.52 -1.71
N LEU A 161 -8.92 5.91 -1.67
CA LEU A 161 -7.78 6.43 -0.89
C LEU A 161 -7.30 7.82 -1.36
N TYR A 162 -7.76 8.30 -2.52
CA TYR A 162 -7.47 9.67 -2.97
C TYR A 162 -8.27 10.73 -2.20
N ASN A 163 -9.38 10.35 -1.56
CA ASN A 163 -10.19 11.23 -0.71
C ASN A 163 -9.81 11.16 0.78
N GLY A 164 -8.73 10.44 1.11
CA GLY A 164 -8.27 10.23 2.49
C GLY A 164 -8.86 8.98 3.15
N PHE A 165 -8.55 8.80 4.42
CA PHE A 165 -8.97 7.66 5.23
C PHE A 165 -10.17 8.05 6.11
N ALA A 166 -11.18 7.19 6.21
CA ALA A 166 -12.31 7.38 7.11
C ALA A 166 -11.90 7.32 8.60
N GLU A 167 -10.72 6.78 8.86
CA GLU A 167 -10.25 6.46 10.18
C GLU A 167 -9.85 7.71 10.96
N PRO A 168 -10.12 7.74 12.28
CA PRO A 168 -9.81 8.90 13.09
C PRO A 168 -8.31 9.16 13.19
N ASP A 169 -7.97 10.40 13.51
CA ASP A 169 -6.62 10.79 13.89
C ASP A 169 -6.10 9.94 15.05
N ASN A 170 -4.79 9.63 15.02
CA ASN A 170 -4.13 8.90 16.11
C ASN A 170 -4.82 7.58 16.48
N SER A 171 -5.32 6.85 15.47
CA SER A 171 -6.11 5.64 15.63
C SER A 171 -5.31 4.33 15.42
N PHE A 172 -4.08 4.39 14.91
CA PHE A 172 -3.21 3.24 14.67
C PHE A 172 -1.83 3.33 15.34
N ASP A 173 -1.29 2.18 15.77
CA ASP A 173 0.05 2.07 16.34
C ASP A 173 1.10 1.75 15.26
N VAL A 174 0.68 1.06 14.20
CA VAL A 174 1.50 0.75 13.02
C VAL A 174 0.70 1.05 11.77
N VAL A 175 1.34 1.66 10.77
CA VAL A 175 0.81 1.71 9.40
C VAL A 175 1.82 1.04 8.48
N HIS A 176 1.35 0.10 7.67
CA HIS A 176 2.14 -0.67 6.71
C HIS A 176 1.71 -0.36 5.29
N LEU A 177 2.69 -0.13 4.42
CA LEU A 177 2.51 0.08 3.00
C LEU A 177 3.52 -0.77 2.23
N ARG A 178 3.02 -1.62 1.32
CA ARG A 178 3.87 -2.44 0.47
C ARG A 178 3.32 -2.47 -0.94
N HIS A 179 4.16 -2.12 -1.92
CA HIS A 179 3.76 -1.98 -3.32
C HIS A 179 2.66 -0.92 -3.54
N ALA A 180 2.63 0.09 -2.68
CA ALA A 180 1.69 1.21 -2.74
C ALA A 180 2.10 2.26 -3.79
N ALA A 181 3.35 2.23 -4.26
CA ALA A 181 3.85 3.21 -5.24
C ALA A 181 3.06 3.20 -6.56
N VAL A 182 2.68 2.02 -7.06
CA VAL A 182 1.97 1.89 -8.35
C VAL A 182 0.55 2.43 -8.30
N PRO A 183 -0.33 1.99 -7.36
CA PRO A 183 -1.73 2.39 -7.39
C PRO A 183 -1.97 3.83 -6.92
N MET A 184 -0.93 4.56 -6.49
CA MET A 184 -1.06 5.90 -5.91
C MET A 184 -0.38 6.98 -6.75
N LYS A 185 -1.16 7.95 -7.25
CA LYS A 185 -0.62 9.12 -7.98
C LYS A 185 -0.06 10.20 -7.06
N ASP A 186 -0.75 10.48 -5.95
CA ASP A 186 -0.35 11.50 -4.99
C ASP A 186 0.13 10.87 -3.67
N PHE A 187 1.37 10.41 -3.71
CA PHE A 187 1.99 9.81 -2.54
C PHE A 187 2.23 10.84 -1.41
N LYS A 188 2.32 12.14 -1.71
CA LYS A 188 2.50 13.18 -0.71
C LYS A 188 1.25 13.27 0.18
N SER A 189 0.06 13.32 -0.43
CA SER A 189 -1.21 13.30 0.30
C SER A 189 -1.39 12.02 1.09
N LEU A 190 -1.01 10.86 0.53
CA LEU A 190 -0.99 9.59 1.26
C LEU A 190 -0.12 9.64 2.53
N ILE A 191 1.09 10.23 2.46
CA ILE A 191 1.97 10.37 3.64
C ILE A 191 1.34 11.24 4.72
N ARG A 192 0.58 12.28 4.35
CA ARG A 192 -0.13 13.12 5.32
C ARG A 192 -1.22 12.33 6.04
N GLU A 193 -2.01 11.55 5.31
CA GLU A 193 -3.03 10.68 5.90
C GLU A 193 -2.44 9.62 6.81
N VAL A 194 -1.34 8.97 6.38
CA VAL A 194 -0.58 8.04 7.21
C VAL A 194 -0.11 8.70 8.51
N HIS A 195 0.41 9.92 8.42
CA HIS A 195 0.80 10.69 9.60
C HIS A 195 -0.42 11.03 10.48
N ARG A 196 -1.53 11.46 9.91
CA ARG A 196 -2.76 11.81 10.64
C ARG A 196 -3.27 10.64 11.47
N VAL A 197 -3.44 9.46 10.86
CA VAL A 197 -4.02 8.29 11.54
C VAL A 197 -3.04 7.57 12.48
N LEU A 198 -1.73 7.75 12.31
CA LEU A 198 -0.75 7.21 13.26
C LEU A 198 -0.86 7.90 14.62
N ARG A 199 -0.81 7.12 15.69
CA ARG A 199 -0.61 7.63 17.05
C ARG A 199 0.74 8.33 17.16
N PRO A 200 0.88 9.33 18.05
CA PRO A 200 2.19 9.87 18.37
C PRO A 200 3.10 8.74 18.89
N GLY A 201 4.31 8.63 18.35
CA GLY A 201 5.24 7.51 18.62
C GLY A 201 4.93 6.22 17.86
N GLY A 202 3.84 6.17 17.08
CA GLY A 202 3.50 5.06 16.19
C GLY A 202 4.50 4.92 15.04
N ILE A 203 4.55 3.73 14.44
CA ILE A 203 5.54 3.38 13.42
C ILE A 203 4.90 3.27 12.03
N VAL A 204 5.56 3.86 11.03
CA VAL A 204 5.25 3.61 9.62
C VAL A 204 6.27 2.65 9.02
N LEU A 205 5.80 1.74 8.16
CA LEU A 205 6.58 0.74 7.45
C LEU A 205 6.34 0.89 5.95
N PHE A 206 7.38 1.09 5.14
CA PHE A 206 7.30 1.03 3.67
C PHE A 206 8.16 -0.07 3.08
N CYS A 207 7.65 -0.75 2.06
CA CYS A 207 8.37 -1.78 1.32
C CYS A 207 8.09 -1.68 -0.19
N GLU A 208 9.11 -1.35 -0.98
CA GLU A 208 8.97 -1.11 -2.43
C GLU A 208 10.07 -1.80 -3.23
N TYR A 209 9.70 -2.46 -4.32
CA TYR A 209 10.69 -2.89 -5.30
C TYR A 209 11.06 -1.72 -6.20
N GLU A 210 12.35 -1.54 -6.45
CA GLU A 210 12.79 -0.67 -7.53
C GLU A 210 12.43 -1.31 -8.87
N LEU A 211 11.78 -0.55 -9.75
CA LEU A 211 11.52 -0.97 -11.12
C LEU A 211 12.79 -0.82 -11.98
N GLU A 212 13.90 -1.41 -11.55
CA GLU A 212 15.18 -1.44 -12.28
C GLU A 212 15.94 -2.75 -12.02
N VAL A 213 16.85 -3.10 -12.92
CA VAL A 213 17.64 -4.33 -12.85
C VAL A 213 19.14 -4.05 -12.84
N TYR A 214 19.87 -4.84 -12.07
CA TYR A 214 21.30 -4.67 -11.81
C TYR A 214 22.07 -5.97 -12.04
N ASP A 215 23.37 -5.81 -12.24
CA ASP A 215 24.34 -6.88 -12.08
C ASP A 215 24.77 -6.89 -10.60
N ALA A 216 24.68 -8.03 -9.94
CA ALA A 216 25.11 -8.19 -8.56
C ALA A 216 26.60 -7.86 -8.35
N GLU A 217 27.42 -7.89 -9.41
CA GLU A 217 28.81 -7.46 -9.37
C GLU A 217 28.97 -5.95 -9.41
N PHE A 218 28.01 -5.25 -10.03
CA PHE A 218 28.02 -3.80 -10.21
C PHE A 218 26.71 -3.17 -9.68
N PRO A 219 26.45 -3.28 -8.36
CA PRO A 219 25.17 -2.95 -7.73
C PRO A 219 24.66 -1.51 -7.96
N ASN A 220 25.55 -0.57 -8.28
CA ASN A 220 25.21 0.84 -8.44
C ASN A 220 24.95 1.25 -9.90
N ILE A 221 25.08 0.31 -10.84
CA ILE A 221 24.96 0.57 -12.27
C ILE A 221 23.87 -0.36 -12.83
N PRO A 222 22.77 0.19 -13.35
CA PRO A 222 21.76 -0.62 -14.01
C PRO A 222 22.37 -1.47 -15.14
N ALA A 223 21.92 -2.72 -15.26
CA ALA A 223 22.49 -3.71 -16.16
C ALA A 223 22.06 -3.54 -17.63
N TRP A 224 21.84 -2.30 -18.10
CA TRP A 224 21.27 -2.01 -19.42
C TRP A 224 22.04 -2.64 -20.59
N ALA A 225 23.36 -2.72 -20.48
CA ALA A 225 24.21 -3.32 -21.52
C ALA A 225 24.16 -4.86 -21.50
N SER A 226 24.07 -5.47 -20.32
CA SER A 226 24.13 -6.92 -20.13
C SER A 226 22.75 -7.58 -20.21
N LEU A 227 21.68 -6.83 -19.93
CA LEU A 227 20.30 -7.28 -19.85
C LEU A 227 19.36 -6.35 -20.65
N PRO A 228 19.59 -6.16 -21.97
CA PRO A 228 18.93 -5.12 -22.75
C PRO A 228 17.43 -5.34 -22.95
N GLY A 229 16.96 -6.59 -23.01
CA GLY A 229 15.55 -6.92 -23.18
C GLY A 229 14.71 -6.52 -21.98
N ILE A 230 15.10 -6.98 -20.79
CA ILE A 230 14.40 -6.62 -19.53
C ILE A 230 14.58 -5.14 -19.20
N SER A 231 15.75 -4.55 -19.48
CA SER A 231 15.97 -3.12 -19.27
C SER A 231 15.06 -2.24 -20.14
N ASN A 232 14.89 -2.62 -21.42
CA ASN A 232 13.94 -1.93 -22.29
C ASN A 232 12.49 -2.09 -21.81
N ALA A 233 12.11 -3.28 -21.35
CA ALA A 233 10.77 -3.54 -20.84
C ALA A 233 10.49 -2.73 -19.56
N LEU A 234 11.41 -2.69 -18.61
CA LEU A 234 11.32 -1.85 -17.41
C LEU A 234 11.23 -0.36 -17.76
N ARG A 235 11.98 0.10 -18.75
CA ARG A 235 11.85 1.48 -19.28
C ARG A 235 10.44 1.76 -19.81
N LEU A 236 9.83 0.83 -20.54
CA LEU A 236 8.45 0.95 -21.02
C LEU A 236 7.45 0.99 -19.85
N ALA A 237 7.60 0.11 -18.86
CA ALA A 237 6.75 0.10 -17.66
C ALA A 237 6.85 1.42 -16.88
N ARG A 238 8.06 1.90 -16.59
CA ARG A 238 8.28 3.21 -15.92
C ARG A 238 7.69 4.36 -16.73
N GLY A 239 7.86 4.34 -18.05
CA GLY A 239 7.25 5.31 -18.95
C GLY A 239 5.72 5.29 -18.87
N GLY A 240 5.10 4.12 -19.00
CA GLY A 240 3.65 3.96 -18.93
C GLY A 240 3.06 4.40 -17.59
N LEU A 241 3.71 4.07 -16.47
CA LEU A 241 3.31 4.52 -15.15
C LEU A 241 3.45 6.04 -14.99
N ALA A 242 4.54 6.64 -15.49
CA ALA A 242 4.71 8.08 -15.46
C ALA A 242 3.62 8.82 -16.26
N HIS A 243 3.17 8.28 -17.40
CA HIS A 243 2.04 8.85 -18.16
C HIS A 243 0.70 8.76 -17.41
N GLN A 244 0.58 7.82 -16.45
CA GLN A 244 -0.57 7.69 -15.56
C GLN A 244 -0.46 8.60 -14.30
N GLY A 245 0.63 9.36 -14.17
CA GLY A 245 0.88 10.25 -13.03
C GLY A 245 1.56 9.58 -11.83
N VAL A 246 2.12 8.38 -11.99
CA VAL A 246 2.75 7.62 -10.91
C VAL A 246 4.22 7.97 -10.72
N ASN A 247 4.64 8.26 -9.48
CA ASN A 247 6.05 8.37 -9.11
C ASN A 247 6.64 7.01 -8.71
N VAL A 248 7.24 6.31 -9.68
CA VAL A 248 7.93 5.02 -9.45
C VAL A 248 9.23 5.12 -8.65
N TYR A 249 9.68 6.33 -8.31
CA TYR A 249 10.90 6.58 -7.53
C TYR A 249 10.60 7.04 -6.10
N VAL A 250 9.35 6.86 -5.63
CA VAL A 250 8.92 7.34 -4.31
C VAL A 250 9.81 6.88 -3.15
N TRP A 251 10.40 5.68 -3.23
CA TRP A 251 11.35 5.17 -2.25
C TRP A 251 12.62 6.06 -2.10
N ARG A 252 12.98 6.85 -3.13
CA ARG A 252 14.07 7.85 -3.07
C ARG A 252 13.65 9.13 -2.36
N ASP A 253 12.35 9.42 -2.33
CA ASP A 253 11.80 10.68 -1.85
C ASP A 253 11.28 10.58 -0.42
N LEU A 254 10.73 9.43 -0.02
CA LEU A 254 10.28 9.18 1.35
C LEU A 254 11.32 9.55 2.43
N PRO A 255 12.61 9.19 2.32
CA PRO A 255 13.60 9.55 3.33
C PRO A 255 13.85 11.06 3.43
N LYS A 256 13.47 11.83 2.41
CA LYS A 256 13.58 13.29 2.37
C LYS A 256 12.31 13.97 2.87
N TRP A 257 11.15 13.34 2.68
CA TRP A 257 9.85 13.89 3.10
C TRP A 257 9.52 13.58 4.55
N LEU A 258 9.79 12.35 5.02
CA LEU A 258 9.37 11.90 6.34
C LEU A 258 10.00 12.67 7.52
N PRO A 259 11.29 13.04 7.51
CA PRO A 259 11.88 13.78 8.64
C PRO A 259 11.08 15.04 8.98
N TRP A 260 10.87 15.27 10.27
CA TRP A 260 10.09 16.40 10.78
C TRP A 260 10.62 17.79 10.40
N ASP A 261 11.93 17.90 10.16
CA ASP A 261 12.61 19.12 9.75
C ASP A 261 12.57 19.35 8.22
N SER A 262 11.97 18.42 7.47
CA SER A 262 11.78 18.51 6.03
C SER A 262 10.91 19.70 5.61
N SER A 263 11.19 20.28 4.44
CA SER A 263 10.31 21.28 3.83
C SER A 263 8.92 20.75 3.51
N PHE A 264 8.78 19.43 3.34
CA PHE A 264 7.51 18.77 3.02
C PHE A 264 6.39 19.13 4.01
N TRP A 265 6.70 19.19 5.30
CA TRP A 265 5.74 19.52 6.36
C TRP A 265 5.44 21.02 6.49
N LYS A 266 6.28 21.88 5.88
CA LYS A 266 6.13 23.35 5.91
C LYS A 266 5.33 23.90 4.73
N GLU A 267 5.22 23.13 3.64
CA GLU A 267 4.47 23.52 2.43
C GLU A 267 2.96 23.71 2.69
N GLU A 268 2.42 23.17 3.78
CA GLU A 268 0.98 23.17 4.09
C GLU A 268 0.54 24.38 4.92
N SER A 269 1.42 24.92 5.76
CA SER A 269 1.10 26.12 6.58
C SER A 269 0.88 27.37 5.73
N GLN A 270 1.31 27.36 4.46
CA GLN A 270 1.17 28.50 3.54
C GLN A 270 -0.20 28.53 2.85
N TYR A 271 -0.89 27.40 2.73
CA TYR A 271 -2.21 27.34 2.08
C TYR A 271 -3.37 27.60 3.06
N GLU A 272 -3.20 27.29 4.35
CA GLU A 272 -4.19 27.64 5.39
C GLU A 272 -4.20 29.16 5.71
N GLU A 273 -3.12 29.89 5.44
CA GLU A 273 -3.05 31.35 5.65
C GLU A 273 -3.61 32.19 4.48
N GLU A 274 -3.77 31.61 3.27
CA GLU A 274 -4.22 32.31 2.06
C GLU A 274 -5.71 32.13 1.72
N GLU A 275 -6.53 31.58 2.63
CA GLU A 275 -8.00 31.55 2.47
C GLU A 275 -8.62 32.95 2.67
N PHE A 276 -8.56 33.74 1.59
CA PHE A 276 -9.53 34.72 1.12
C PHE A 276 -10.32 35.54 2.17
N ASP A 277 -9.74 36.69 2.51
CA ASP A 277 -10.45 37.86 3.05
C ASP A 277 -11.31 38.48 1.92
N THR A 278 -12.48 37.91 1.66
CA THR A 278 -13.51 38.56 0.82
C THR A 278 -14.66 39.05 1.68
N ASP A 279 -14.50 40.26 2.20
CA ASP A 279 -15.61 41.13 2.57
C ASP A 279 -16.45 41.46 1.33
N SER A 280 -17.59 40.78 1.17
CA SER A 280 -18.73 41.36 0.47
C SER A 280 -20.03 40.93 1.13
N GLU A 281 -20.66 41.88 1.82
CA GLU A 281 -21.99 41.77 2.41
C GLU A 281 -23.03 41.30 1.37
N SER A 282 -23.71 40.19 1.65
CA SER A 282 -25.13 40.04 1.32
C SER A 282 -25.78 39.03 2.26
N GLU A 283 -26.83 39.49 2.95
CA GLU A 283 -27.59 38.73 3.93
C GLU A 283 -28.37 37.57 3.28
N SER A 284 -28.17 36.34 3.77
CA SER A 284 -29.24 35.54 4.38
C SER A 284 -28.80 34.09 4.65
N SER A 285 -29.35 33.55 5.74
CA SER A 285 -29.44 32.14 6.16
C SER A 285 -28.39 31.61 7.17
N VAL A 286 -28.86 31.54 8.42
CA VAL A 286 -28.53 30.61 9.51
C VAL A 286 -27.08 30.12 9.59
N ILE A 287 -26.27 30.90 10.32
CA ILE A 287 -24.96 30.49 10.82
C ILE A 287 -25.15 29.38 11.87
N ARG A 288 -24.84 28.12 11.53
CA ARG A 288 -24.34 27.18 12.53
C ARG A 288 -22.91 27.61 12.85
N SER A 289 -22.70 28.12 14.05
CA SER A 289 -21.36 28.42 14.55
C SER A 289 -20.60 27.12 14.79
N SER A 290 -19.91 26.60 13.77
CA SER A 290 -18.70 25.84 14.00
C SER A 290 -17.66 26.87 14.44
N GLN A 291 -17.49 27.02 15.75
CA GLN A 291 -16.28 27.68 16.23
C GLN A 291 -15.09 26.92 15.62
N PRO A 292 -14.07 27.61 15.08
CA PRO A 292 -12.81 26.97 14.78
C PRO A 292 -12.34 26.37 16.10
N SER A 293 -12.14 25.05 16.14
CA SER A 293 -11.35 24.47 17.22
C SER A 293 -10.05 25.25 17.22
N GLN A 294 -9.71 25.87 18.36
CA GLN A 294 -8.45 26.55 18.55
C GLN A 294 -7.35 25.61 18.06
N SER A 295 -6.75 25.94 16.92
CA SER A 295 -5.62 25.20 16.39
C SER A 295 -4.54 25.23 17.47
N GLU A 296 -4.20 24.04 17.97
CA GLU A 296 -3.03 23.91 18.85
C GLU A 296 -1.83 24.52 18.12
N PRO A 297 -0.97 25.27 18.84
CA PRO A 297 0.17 25.92 18.23
C PRO A 297 1.08 24.86 17.61
N ASP A 298 1.20 24.88 16.28
CA ASP A 298 2.17 24.14 15.47
C ASP A 298 2.45 22.72 16.00
N ALA A 299 1.40 21.88 16.04
CA ALA A 299 1.53 20.49 16.47
C ALA A 299 2.64 19.82 15.65
N ALA A 300 3.74 19.44 16.30
CA ALA A 300 4.96 18.96 15.65
C ALA A 300 4.64 17.85 14.63
N ARG A 301 4.79 18.16 13.34
CA ARG A 301 4.50 17.26 12.21
C ARG A 301 5.73 16.45 11.82
N GLY A 302 5.47 15.28 11.24
CA GLY A 302 6.48 14.44 10.62
C GLY A 302 7.04 13.35 11.51
N PHE A 303 8.18 12.81 11.10
CA PHE A 303 8.72 11.59 11.64
C PHE A 303 10.16 11.75 12.15
N THR A 304 10.53 10.91 13.11
CA THR A 304 11.88 10.76 13.65
C THR A 304 12.37 9.33 13.43
N GLY A 305 13.68 9.13 13.59
CA GLY A 305 14.27 7.79 13.52
C GLY A 305 14.08 7.11 12.17
N VAL A 306 14.03 7.87 11.07
CA VAL A 306 13.90 7.33 9.71
C VAL A 306 15.10 6.42 9.43
N GLN A 307 14.83 5.14 9.16
CA GLN A 307 15.83 4.15 8.78
C GLN A 307 15.47 3.53 7.44
N THR A 308 16.46 3.33 6.59
CA THR A 308 16.27 2.86 5.20
C THR A 308 17.28 1.77 4.87
N TRP A 309 16.84 0.80 4.08
CA TRP A 309 17.69 -0.28 3.56
C TRP A 309 17.35 -0.53 2.09
N ALA A 310 18.40 -0.61 1.27
CA ALA A 310 18.32 -1.12 -0.10
C ALA A 310 18.74 -2.59 -0.08
N ASN A 311 17.77 -3.49 0.10
CA ASN A 311 18.04 -4.92 0.21
C ASN A 311 18.29 -5.51 -1.19
N VAL A 312 19.46 -6.11 -1.40
CA VAL A 312 19.79 -6.78 -2.65
C VAL A 312 19.01 -8.09 -2.74
N MET A 313 18.12 -8.17 -3.71
CA MET A 313 17.31 -9.35 -4.00
C MET A 313 17.90 -10.07 -5.20
N PRO A 314 18.38 -11.32 -5.06
CA PRO A 314 18.73 -12.12 -6.22
C PRO A 314 17.48 -12.34 -7.07
N ALA A 315 17.61 -12.22 -8.38
CA ALA A 315 16.53 -12.50 -9.35
C ALA A 315 16.85 -13.76 -10.19
N ALA A 316 17.69 -14.64 -9.64
CA ALA A 316 18.04 -15.99 -10.11
C ALA A 316 18.78 -16.73 -8.98
N PRO A 317 18.89 -18.08 -9.01
CA PRO A 317 19.44 -18.86 -7.88
C PRO A 317 20.97 -18.87 -7.77
N TRP A 318 21.62 -17.71 -7.86
CA TRP A 318 23.09 -17.59 -7.87
C TRP A 318 23.71 -17.26 -6.50
N HIS A 319 22.93 -16.87 -5.50
CA HIS A 319 23.45 -16.39 -4.22
C HIS A 319 24.15 -17.53 -3.43
N PRO A 320 25.22 -17.29 -2.65
CA PRO A 320 25.87 -18.35 -1.87
C PRO A 320 24.99 -18.92 -0.73
N ASP A 321 24.23 -18.06 -0.04
CA ASP A 321 23.26 -18.47 0.99
C ASP A 321 22.11 -19.31 0.38
N PRO A 322 21.86 -20.56 0.85
CA PRO A 322 20.74 -21.40 0.40
C PRO A 322 19.37 -20.71 0.46
N ARG A 323 19.09 -19.93 1.52
CA ARG A 323 17.80 -19.22 1.65
C ARG A 323 17.66 -18.19 0.54
N MET A 324 18.72 -17.44 0.26
CA MET A 324 18.72 -16.43 -0.80
C MET A 324 18.72 -17.05 -2.20
N ARG A 325 19.19 -18.30 -2.38
CA ARG A 325 18.98 -19.02 -3.65
C ARG A 325 17.52 -19.32 -3.89
N GLU A 326 16.79 -19.75 -2.85
CA GLU A 326 15.34 -19.97 -2.93
C GLU A 326 14.59 -18.66 -3.24
N VAL A 327 14.95 -17.57 -2.55
CA VAL A 327 14.48 -16.22 -2.88
C VAL A 327 14.74 -15.92 -4.36
N GLY A 328 15.96 -16.19 -4.85
CA GLY A 328 16.34 -16.00 -6.24
C GLY A 328 15.46 -16.74 -7.23
N SER A 329 15.14 -18.01 -6.95
CA SER A 329 14.22 -18.81 -7.77
C SER A 329 12.79 -18.24 -7.77
N LEU A 330 12.29 -17.81 -6.62
CA LEU A 330 10.96 -17.20 -6.51
C LEU A 330 10.88 -15.86 -7.25
N VAL A 331 11.87 -14.97 -7.04
CA VAL A 331 11.92 -13.66 -7.72
C VAL A 331 12.05 -13.83 -9.23
N GLN A 332 12.88 -14.76 -9.71
CA GLN A 332 13.01 -15.06 -11.14
C GLN A 332 11.66 -15.48 -11.74
N ARG A 333 10.92 -16.34 -11.04
CA ARG A 333 9.57 -16.77 -11.46
C ARG A 333 8.58 -15.60 -11.47
N VAL A 334 8.51 -14.84 -10.37
CA VAL A 334 7.65 -13.66 -10.25
C VAL A 334 7.91 -12.69 -11.41
N TRP A 335 9.17 -12.39 -11.72
CA TRP A 335 9.53 -11.51 -12.83
C TRP A 335 9.13 -12.08 -14.19
N GLY A 336 9.36 -13.38 -14.42
CA GLY A 336 8.87 -14.04 -15.63
C GLY A 336 7.36 -13.93 -15.80
N ASP A 337 6.62 -14.08 -14.69
CA ASP A 337 5.15 -13.95 -14.67
C ASP A 337 4.70 -12.50 -14.88
N VAL A 338 5.37 -11.50 -14.28
CA VAL A 338 5.11 -10.06 -14.57
C VAL A 338 5.14 -9.84 -16.09
N TRP A 339 6.25 -10.17 -16.75
CA TRP A 339 6.40 -9.84 -18.17
C TRP A 339 5.51 -10.65 -19.09
N ARG A 340 5.27 -11.94 -18.78
CA ARG A 340 4.29 -12.73 -19.53
C ARG A 340 2.87 -12.17 -19.44
N ASN A 341 2.54 -11.45 -18.36
CA ASN A 341 1.23 -10.86 -18.14
C ASN A 341 1.12 -9.38 -18.56
N MET A 342 2.20 -8.74 -19.02
CA MET A 342 2.21 -7.33 -19.44
C MET A 342 1.57 -7.05 -20.82
N GLY A 343 1.20 -8.08 -21.59
CA GLY A 343 0.75 -7.92 -22.98
C GLY A 343 -0.46 -7.00 -23.18
N SER A 344 -1.49 -7.14 -22.33
CA SER A 344 -2.68 -6.27 -22.37
C SER A 344 -2.35 -4.84 -21.94
N SER A 345 -1.53 -4.66 -20.90
CA SER A 345 -1.09 -3.35 -20.42
C SER A 345 -0.25 -2.58 -21.45
N LEU A 346 0.68 -3.26 -22.15
CA LEU A 346 1.48 -2.64 -23.20
C LEU A 346 0.62 -2.22 -24.41
N GLN A 347 -0.38 -3.03 -24.78
CA GLN A 347 -1.32 -2.70 -25.85
C GLN A 347 -2.25 -1.54 -25.46
N LEU A 348 -2.73 -1.51 -24.21
CA LEU A 348 -3.44 -0.35 -23.66
C LEU A 348 -2.61 0.93 -23.71
N GLY A 349 -1.29 0.81 -23.51
CA GLY A 349 -0.32 1.88 -23.70
C GLY A 349 -0.04 2.27 -25.17
N GLY A 350 -0.73 1.66 -26.13
CA GLY A 350 -0.65 1.99 -27.56
C GLY A 350 0.34 1.16 -28.38
N MET A 351 1.00 0.16 -27.80
CA MET A 351 1.86 -0.75 -28.57
C MET A 351 1.03 -1.70 -29.43
N SER A 352 1.51 -2.05 -30.62
CA SER A 352 0.92 -3.17 -31.35
C SER A 352 1.17 -4.50 -30.63
N GLU A 353 0.30 -5.48 -30.85
CA GLU A 353 0.47 -6.85 -30.32
C GLU A 353 1.85 -7.43 -30.63
N ARG A 354 2.35 -7.18 -31.85
CA ARG A 354 3.67 -7.64 -32.29
C ARG A 354 4.79 -7.00 -31.46
N GLU A 355 4.77 -5.68 -31.30
CA GLU A 355 5.79 -4.97 -30.52
C GLU A 355 5.77 -5.39 -29.05
N ALA A 356 4.57 -5.55 -28.47
CA ALA A 356 4.40 -6.02 -27.10
C ALA A 356 4.98 -7.44 -26.94
N THR A 357 4.66 -8.35 -27.88
CA THR A 357 5.18 -9.72 -27.88
C THR A 357 6.70 -9.77 -28.02
N GLU A 358 7.29 -8.95 -28.88
CA GLU A 358 8.74 -8.86 -29.06
C GLU A 358 9.43 -8.35 -27.78
N ALA A 359 8.89 -7.30 -27.14
CA ALA A 359 9.41 -6.77 -25.89
C ALA A 359 9.33 -7.78 -24.74
N ILE A 360 8.19 -8.47 -24.60
CA ILE A 360 7.99 -9.51 -23.58
C ILE A 360 8.97 -10.67 -23.79
N ARG A 361 9.11 -11.15 -25.03
CA ARG A 361 10.04 -12.24 -25.35
C ARG A 361 11.47 -11.88 -24.97
N ALA A 362 11.92 -10.66 -25.28
CA ALA A 362 13.26 -10.20 -24.95
C ALA A 362 13.46 -10.10 -23.43
N ALA A 363 12.49 -9.56 -22.69
CA ALA A 363 12.56 -9.47 -21.23
C ALA A 363 12.62 -10.84 -20.56
N VAL A 364 11.73 -11.75 -20.96
CA VAL A 364 11.69 -13.12 -20.44
C VAL A 364 12.98 -13.88 -20.76
N HIS A 365 13.52 -13.73 -21.97
CA HIS A 365 14.79 -14.35 -22.33
C HIS A 365 15.92 -13.94 -21.39
N ASP A 366 16.06 -12.64 -21.11
CA ASP A 366 17.08 -12.12 -20.20
C ASP A 366 16.88 -12.59 -18.75
N ILE A 367 15.64 -12.75 -18.30
CA ILE A 367 15.32 -13.27 -16.96
C ILE A 367 15.66 -14.75 -16.84
N GLU A 368 15.34 -15.55 -17.84
CA GLU A 368 15.52 -17.02 -17.81
C GLU A 368 16.97 -17.42 -18.13
N HIS A 369 17.68 -16.62 -18.92
CA HIS A 369 19.05 -16.89 -19.39
C HIS A 369 19.99 -15.69 -19.16
N PRO A 370 20.09 -15.17 -17.91
CA PRO A 370 20.86 -13.96 -17.66
C PRO A 370 22.37 -14.25 -17.86
N PRO A 371 23.10 -13.42 -18.64
CA PRO A 371 24.55 -13.58 -18.82
C PRO A 371 25.35 -13.12 -17.58
N VAL A 372 24.67 -12.52 -16.61
CA VAL A 372 25.23 -11.96 -15.36
C VAL A 372 24.41 -12.40 -14.16
N ARG A 373 24.90 -12.13 -12.95
CA ARG A 373 24.13 -12.37 -11.73
C ARG A 373 23.09 -11.28 -11.55
N ILE A 374 21.90 -11.51 -12.11
CA ILE A 374 20.80 -10.54 -12.07
C ILE A 374 20.34 -10.25 -10.63
N ALA A 375 20.25 -8.97 -10.28
CA ALA A 375 19.81 -8.48 -8.98
C ALA A 375 18.76 -7.37 -9.12
N ALA A 376 17.91 -7.26 -8.11
CA ALA A 376 16.94 -6.18 -7.92
C ALA A 376 17.10 -5.59 -6.52
N TYR A 377 16.50 -4.42 -6.30
CA TYR A 377 16.48 -3.79 -4.98
C TYR A 377 15.08 -3.80 -4.39
N LEU A 378 14.97 -4.29 -3.16
CA LEU A 378 13.80 -4.13 -2.30
C LEU A 378 14.14 -3.07 -1.25
N HIS A 379 13.55 -1.89 -1.39
CA HIS A 379 13.72 -0.80 -0.45
C HIS A 379 12.75 -0.96 0.70
N THR A 380 13.28 -1.05 1.92
CA THR A 380 12.49 -1.06 3.15
C THR A 380 12.80 0.16 3.99
N LEU A 381 11.78 0.75 4.58
CA LEU A 381 11.90 1.91 5.45
C LEU A 381 11.04 1.73 6.69
N TYR A 382 11.50 2.25 7.83
CA TYR A 382 10.59 2.58 8.92
C TYR A 382 10.90 3.95 9.51
N ALA A 383 9.89 4.58 10.12
CA ALA A 383 10.04 5.81 10.87
C ALA A 383 8.98 5.90 11.98
N PHE A 384 9.20 6.74 12.98
CA PHE A 384 8.27 6.97 14.08
C PHE A 384 7.61 8.33 13.94
N LYS A 385 6.28 8.40 14.03
CA LYS A 385 5.59 9.69 14.13
C LYS A 385 6.08 10.42 15.37
N ILE A 386 6.30 11.72 15.28
CA ILE A 386 6.65 12.52 16.47
C ILE A 386 5.59 12.33 17.55
N ASP A 387 6.07 12.08 18.76
CA ASP A 387 5.29 12.12 19.99
C ASP A 387 5.56 13.41 20.75
N PRO A 388 4.77 14.49 20.62
CA PRO A 388 5.07 15.76 21.29
C PRO A 388 5.07 15.66 22.82
N TYR A 389 4.57 14.56 23.39
CA TYR A 389 4.51 14.31 24.82
C TYR A 389 5.73 13.52 25.35
N ALA A 390 6.60 13.03 24.48
CA ALA A 390 7.80 12.32 24.87
C ALA A 390 8.84 13.28 25.48
N SER A 391 9.31 12.97 26.69
CA SER A 391 10.18 13.84 27.50
C SER A 391 11.63 14.00 26.97
N ASN A 392 11.93 13.56 25.75
CA ASN A 392 13.29 13.33 25.24
C ASN A 392 13.56 13.92 23.85
N TYR A 393 12.89 15.00 23.41
CA TYR A 393 13.41 15.73 22.27
C TYR A 393 14.60 16.59 22.70
N PRO A 394 15.71 16.58 21.94
CA PRO A 394 16.75 17.57 22.14
C PRO A 394 16.12 18.93 21.86
N THR A 395 15.92 19.71 22.92
CA THR A 395 15.57 21.13 22.82
C THR A 395 16.66 21.83 22.03
N GLU A 396 16.29 22.52 20.96
CA GLU A 396 17.19 23.39 20.21
C GLU A 396 17.93 24.31 21.20
N SER A 397 19.26 24.29 21.13
CA SER A 397 20.18 25.12 21.92
C SER A 397 20.76 26.23 21.07
#